data_AF-A0A532B138-F1
#
_entry.id   AF-A0A532B138-F1
#
_cell.length_a   1.000
_cell.length_b   1.000
_cell.length_c   1.000
_cell.angle_alpha   90.00
_cell.angle_beta   90.00
_cell.angle_gamma   90.00
#
_symmetry.space_group_name_H-M   'P 1'
#
loop_
_entity.id
_entity.type
_entity.pdbx_description
1 polymer ?
#
loop_
_entity_poly.entity_id
_entity_poly.type
_entity_poly.pdbx_seq_one_letter_code
_entity_poly.pdbx_strand_id
1 'polypeptide(L)'
;MKIVVIGGTGLIGSKTVERLRNKGHDVLAASPNSGVNTVTGQGLAAALAGAQVVVDLANSPSFEEKAALEFFEASGRNLFAAETAAGVRHHVALSVVGTDRL
;
A
#
# COMPACT_ATOMS: atom_id res chain seq x y z
N MET A 1 -8.17 -6.80 13.93
CA MET A 1 -8.48 -5.66 13.03
C MET A 1 -8.11 -6.03 11.62
N LYS A 2 -8.84 -5.50 10.62
CA LYS A 2 -8.53 -5.70 9.20
C LYS A 2 -7.48 -4.69 8.75
N ILE A 3 -6.35 -5.20 8.27
CA ILE A 3 -5.20 -4.43 7.78
C ILE A 3 -4.94 -4.84 6.33
N VAL A 4 -4.81 -3.86 5.44
CA VAL A 4 -4.38 -4.11 4.06
C VAL A 4 -2.93 -3.66 3.93
N VAL A 5 -2.09 -4.55 3.40
CA VAL A 5 -0.67 -4.26 3.14
C VAL A 5 -0.48 -4.14 1.63
N ILE A 6 -0.32 -2.91 1.15
CA ILE A 6 0.05 -2.62 -0.24
C ILE A 6 1.51 -3.02 -0.45
N GLY A 7 1.83 -3.65 -1.57
CA GLY A 7 3.14 -4.27 -1.77
C GLY A 7 3.33 -5.51 -0.89
N GLY A 8 2.23 -6.13 -0.43
CA GLY A 8 2.24 -7.22 0.56
C GLY A 8 2.93 -8.50 0.12
N THR A 9 3.20 -8.68 -1.19
CA THR A 9 3.98 -9.81 -1.72
C THR A 9 5.47 -9.49 -1.94
N GLY A 10 5.89 -8.24 -1.69
CA GLY A 10 7.28 -7.81 -1.81
C GLY A 10 8.14 -8.21 -0.61
N LEU A 11 9.43 -7.86 -0.64
CA LEU A 11 10.41 -8.23 0.39
C LEU A 11 10.00 -7.78 1.80
N ILE A 12 9.65 -6.49 1.97
CA ILE A 12 9.22 -5.93 3.25
C ILE A 12 7.77 -6.29 3.54
N GLY A 13 6.91 -6.29 2.51
CA GLY A 13 5.48 -6.59 2.63
C GLY A 13 5.21 -8.00 3.16
N SER A 14 5.85 -9.03 2.59
CA SER A 14 5.67 -10.42 3.02
C SER A 14 5.99 -10.63 4.50
N LYS A 15 7.11 -10.07 4.97
CA LYS A 15 7.53 -10.12 6.38
C LYS A 15 6.56 -9.35 7.28
N THR A 16 6.03 -8.22 6.82
CA THR A 16 5.06 -7.40 7.57
C THR A 16 3.73 -8.15 7.70
N VAL A 17 3.24 -8.73 6.61
CA VAL A 17 2.02 -9.55 6.57
C VAL A 17 2.12 -10.72 7.55
N GLU A 18 3.23 -11.47 7.51
CA GLU A 18 3.48 -12.59 8.42
C GLU A 18 3.43 -12.14 9.89
N ARG A 19 4.17 -11.08 10.23
CA ARG A 19 4.23 -10.56 11.60
C ARG A 19 2.88 -10.05 12.11
N LEU A 20 2.09 -9.38 11.27
CA LEU A 20 0.76 -8.90 11.65
C LEU A 20 -0.23 -10.06 11.85
N ARG A 21 -0.19 -11.08 10.98
CA ARG A 21 -1.00 -12.30 11.13
C ARG A 21 -0.65 -13.06 12.40
N ASN A 22 0.64 -13.19 12.72
CA ASN A 22 1.11 -13.83 13.95
C ASN A 22 0.64 -13.09 15.22
N LYS A 23 0.26 -11.82 15.11
CA LYS A 23 -0.37 -11.03 16.19
C LYS A 23 -1.90 -11.12 16.22
N GLY A 24 -2.52 -11.96 15.39
CA GLY A 24 -3.98 -12.17 15.35
C GLY A 24 -4.76 -11.09 14.58
N HIS A 25 -4.10 -10.34 13.70
CA HIS A 25 -4.81 -9.42 12.80
C HIS A 25 -5.35 -10.15 11.55
N ASP A 26 -6.44 -9.64 11.01
CA ASP A 26 -6.94 -10.03 9.69
C ASP A 26 -6.14 -9.20 8.66
N VAL A 27 -5.33 -9.87 7.85
CA VAL A 27 -4.35 -9.19 6.99
C VAL A 27 -4.52 -9.63 5.54
N LEU A 28 -4.84 -8.68 4.68
CA LEU A 28 -4.84 -8.84 3.24
C LEU A 28 -3.54 -8.31 2.66
N ALA A 29 -2.78 -9.17 1.98
CA ALA A 29 -1.64 -8.76 1.17
C ALA A 29 -2.16 -8.34 -0.22
N ALA A 30 -1.96 -7.08 -0.59
CA ALA A 30 -2.38 -6.53 -1.86
C ALA A 30 -1.17 -6.18 -2.74
N SER A 31 -1.17 -6.65 -3.98
CA SER A 31 -0.16 -6.37 -4.98
C SER A 31 -0.71 -6.62 -6.39
N PRO A 32 0.02 -6.25 -7.46
CA PRO A 32 -0.41 -6.56 -8.83
C PRO A 32 -0.68 -8.06 -9.04
N ASN A 33 0.12 -8.92 -8.40
CA ASN A 33 -0.06 -10.38 -8.46
C ASN A 33 -1.35 -10.86 -7.78
N SER A 34 -1.92 -10.08 -6.86
CA SER A 34 -3.22 -10.33 -6.24
C SER A 34 -4.37 -9.56 -6.91
N GLY A 35 -4.13 -8.97 -8.09
CA GLY A 35 -5.13 -8.19 -8.83
C GLY A 35 -5.37 -6.77 -8.33
N VAL A 36 -4.48 -6.24 -7.46
CA VAL A 36 -4.57 -4.87 -6.93
C VAL A 36 -3.44 -4.01 -7.49
N ASN A 37 -3.78 -2.93 -8.17
CA ASN A 37 -2.82 -2.01 -8.75
C ASN A 37 -3.11 -0.59 -8.25
N THR A 38 -2.16 0.00 -7.52
CA THR A 38 -2.30 1.34 -6.96
C THR A 38 -2.15 2.44 -8.02
N VAL A 39 -1.35 2.21 -9.06
CA VAL A 39 -1.14 3.18 -10.15
C VAL A 39 -2.39 3.33 -11.02
N THR A 40 -3.10 2.23 -11.30
CA THR A 40 -4.33 2.26 -12.09
C THR A 40 -5.61 2.35 -11.25
N GLY A 41 -5.51 2.12 -9.93
CA GLY A 41 -6.64 2.01 -9.02
C GLY A 41 -7.40 0.68 -9.09
N GLN A 42 -7.01 -0.23 -9.99
CA GLN A 42 -7.67 -1.53 -10.14
C GLN A 42 -7.65 -2.32 -8.82
N GLY A 43 -8.81 -2.84 -8.43
CA GLY A 43 -8.95 -3.72 -7.27
C GLY A 43 -8.92 -3.04 -5.90
N LEU A 44 -8.60 -1.73 -5.82
CA LEU A 44 -8.48 -1.02 -4.55
C LEU A 44 -9.77 -1.04 -3.73
N ALA A 45 -10.91 -0.70 -4.34
CA ALA A 45 -12.19 -0.63 -3.63
C ALA A 45 -12.55 -1.96 -2.95
N ALA A 46 -12.37 -3.08 -3.66
CA ALA A 46 -12.63 -4.41 -3.11
C ALA A 46 -11.63 -4.79 -2.02
N ALA A 47 -10.33 -4.50 -2.23
CA ALA A 47 -9.29 -4.81 -1.25
C ALA A 47 -9.49 -4.04 0.07
N LEU A 48 -9.84 -2.76 -0.01
CA LEU A 48 -9.99 -1.86 1.12
C LEU A 48 -11.34 -1.97 1.84
N ALA A 49 -12.30 -2.74 1.32
CA ALA A 49 -13.62 -2.89 1.94
C ALA A 49 -13.53 -3.35 3.41
N GLY A 50 -13.95 -2.51 4.35
CA GLY A 50 -13.87 -2.79 5.80
C GLY A 50 -12.45 -2.76 6.38
N ALA A 51 -11.45 -2.32 5.63
CA ALA A 51 -10.11 -2.12 6.14
C ALA A 51 -10.09 -0.97 7.15
N GLN A 52 -9.36 -1.17 8.25
CA GLN A 52 -9.21 -0.15 9.29
C GLN A 52 -7.88 0.59 9.18
N VAL A 53 -6.87 -0.11 8.67
CA VAL A 53 -5.50 0.38 8.49
C VAL A 53 -5.00 -0.05 7.12
N VAL A 54 -4.30 0.84 6.44
CA VAL A 54 -3.46 0.52 5.30
C VAL A 54 -2.00 0.72 5.68
N VAL A 55 -1.17 -0.26 5.36
CA VAL A 55 0.29 -0.15 5.39
C VAL A 55 0.77 -0.08 3.95
N ASP A 56 1.27 1.08 3.54
CA ASP A 56 1.76 1.32 2.19
C ASP A 56 3.26 1.02 2.10
N LEU A 57 3.56 -0.10 1.44
CA LEU A 57 4.90 -0.57 1.11
C LEU A 57 5.07 -0.68 -0.41
N ALA A 58 4.27 0.08 -1.18
CA ALA A 58 4.47 0.22 -2.61
C ALA A 58 5.89 0.73 -2.89
N ASN A 59 6.52 0.20 -3.94
CA ASN A 59 7.81 0.68 -4.39
C ASN A 59 7.79 0.81 -5.91
N SER A 60 8.36 1.90 -6.41
CA SER A 60 8.51 2.10 -7.85
C SER A 60 9.39 0.99 -8.45
N PRO A 61 9.03 0.44 -9.61
CA PRO A 61 9.89 -0.49 -10.34
C PRO A 61 11.11 0.20 -10.97
N SER A 62 11.10 1.53 -11.05
CA SER A 62 12.18 2.37 -11.58
C SER A 62 12.77 3.27 -10.49
N PHE A 63 14.09 3.45 -10.52
CA PHE A 63 14.80 4.42 -9.68
C PHE A 63 15.11 5.73 -10.42
N GLU A 64 14.70 5.85 -11.68
CA GLU A 64 14.78 7.11 -12.40
C GLU A 64 13.81 8.10 -11.76
N GLU A 65 14.30 9.32 -11.50
CA GLU A 65 13.64 10.32 -10.66
C GLU A 65 12.22 10.61 -11.11
N LYS A 66 12.04 10.91 -12.41
CA LYS A 66 10.73 11.27 -12.95
C LYS A 66 9.77 10.08 -12.92
N ALA A 67 10.21 8.91 -13.34
CA ALA A 67 9.39 7.70 -13.31
C ALA A 67 9.00 7.29 -11.88
N ALA A 68 9.90 7.45 -10.91
CA ALA A 68 9.61 7.18 -9.51
C ALA A 68 8.59 8.18 -8.95
N LEU A 69 8.76 9.48 -9.23
CA LEU A 69 7.82 10.52 -8.81
C LEU A 69 6.42 10.28 -9.38
N GLU A 70 6.31 10.00 -10.69
CA GLU A 70 5.04 9.69 -11.36
C GLU A 70 4.35 8.47 -10.74
N PHE A 71 5.13 7.43 -10.40
CA PHE A 71 4.61 6.24 -9.71
C PHE A 71 4.01 6.61 -8.34
N PHE A 72 4.75 7.31 -7.49
CA PHE A 72 4.30 7.64 -6.13
C PHE A 72 3.12 8.61 -6.14
N GLU A 73 3.10 9.59 -7.05
CA GLU A 73 1.96 10.50 -7.20
C GLU A 73 0.69 9.75 -7.63
N ALA A 74 0.77 8.93 -8.67
CA ALA A 74 -0.37 8.18 -9.17
C ALA A 74 -0.87 7.17 -8.14
N SER A 75 0.05 6.39 -7.56
CA SER A 75 -0.24 5.40 -6.52
C SER A 75 -0.89 6.04 -5.30
N GLY A 76 -0.29 7.12 -4.78
CA GLY A 76 -0.78 7.83 -3.60
C GLY A 76 -2.17 8.43 -3.82
N ARG A 77 -2.40 9.14 -4.94
CA ARG A 77 -3.71 9.74 -5.24
C ARG A 77 -4.84 8.72 -5.27
N ASN A 78 -4.63 7.60 -5.97
CA ASN A 78 -5.64 6.55 -6.07
C ASN A 78 -5.86 5.85 -4.72
N LEU A 79 -4.78 5.56 -3.99
CA LEU A 79 -4.85 4.89 -2.71
C LEU A 79 -5.59 5.75 -1.68
N PHE A 80 -5.24 7.03 -1.53
CA PHE A 80 -5.92 7.95 -0.60
C PHE A 80 -7.40 8.15 -0.94
N ALA A 81 -7.74 8.24 -2.23
CA ALA A 81 -9.14 8.32 -2.65
C ALA A 81 -9.93 7.07 -2.27
N ALA A 82 -9.36 5.88 -2.50
CA ALA A 82 -10.00 4.62 -2.16
C ALA A 82 -10.08 4.39 -0.64
N GLU A 83 -9.06 4.78 0.12
CA GLU A 83 -9.03 4.76 1.58
C GLU A 83 -10.12 5.64 2.19
N THR A 84 -10.24 6.86 1.68
CA THR A 84 -11.28 7.82 2.09
C THR A 84 -12.67 7.23 1.84
N ALA A 85 -12.90 6.69 0.65
CA ALA A 85 -14.18 6.07 0.29
C ALA A 85 -14.50 4.83 1.16
N ALA A 86 -13.49 4.06 1.54
CA ALA A 86 -13.63 2.87 2.37
C ALA A 86 -13.72 3.17 3.88
N GLY A 87 -13.47 4.41 4.31
CA GLY A 87 -13.44 4.79 5.73
C GLY A 87 -12.23 4.24 6.49
N VAL A 88 -11.09 4.08 5.81
CA VAL A 88 -9.82 3.69 6.44
C VAL A 88 -9.40 4.76 7.44
N ARG A 89 -9.01 4.36 8.65
CA ARG A 89 -8.71 5.30 9.75
C ARG A 89 -7.24 5.67 9.86
N HIS A 90 -6.35 4.80 9.39
CA HIS A 90 -4.92 5.01 9.47
C HIS A 90 -4.24 4.57 8.18
N HIS A 91 -3.41 5.45 7.65
CA HIS A 91 -2.47 5.16 6.59
C HIS A 91 -1.05 5.23 7.16
N VAL A 92 -0.26 4.19 6.94
CA VAL A 92 1.14 4.11 7.39
C VAL A 92 2.02 3.85 6.18
N ALA A 93 2.79 4.85 5.75
CA ALA A 93 3.70 4.74 4.62
C ALA A 93 5.14 4.41 5.07
N LEU A 94 5.81 3.53 4.34
CA LEU A 94 7.25 3.34 4.46
C LEU A 94 7.97 4.37 3.56
N SER A 95 8.57 5.37 4.19
CA SER A 95 9.43 6.35 3.53
C SER A 95 10.91 5.93 3.58
N VAL A 96 11.80 6.78 3.07
CA VAL A 96 13.26 6.61 3.16
C VAL A 96 13.88 7.79 3.90
N VAL A 97 15.02 7.56 4.54
CA VAL A 97 15.73 8.62 5.26
C VAL A 97 16.23 9.67 4.26
N GLY A 98 15.94 10.94 4.53
CA GLY A 98 16.37 12.06 3.68
C GLY A 98 15.41 12.45 2.56
N THR A 99 14.21 11.85 2.49
CA THR A 99 13.17 12.24 1.51
C THR A 99 12.80 13.73 1.58
N ASP A 100 12.94 14.36 2.73
CA ASP A 100 12.70 15.80 2.93
C ASP A 100 13.67 16.72 2.16
N ARG A 101 14.75 16.16 1.59
CA ARG A 101 15.82 16.89 0.88
C ARG A 101 15.83 16.61 -0.62
N LEU A 102 14.91 15.78 -1.10
CA LEU A 102 14.73 15.45 -2.51
C LEU A 102 13.75 16.42 -3.16
#